data_AF-A0A536VFM3-F1
#
_entry.id   AF-A0A536VFM3-F1
#
_cell.length_a   1.000
_cell.length_b   1.000
_cell.length_c   1.000
_cell.angle_alpha   90.00
_cell.angle_beta   90.00
_cell.angle_gamma   90.00
#
_symmetry.space_group_name_H-M   'P 1'
#
loop_
_entity.id
_entity.type
_entity.pdbx_description
1 polymer ?
#
loop_
_entity_poly.entity_id
_entity_poly.type
_entity_poly.pdbx_seq_one_letter_code
_entity_poly.pdbx_strand_id
1 'polypeptide(L)'
;MTVHEPIPELSNPLGLDGIEFIEYATCEPQAFGTLLEQMGFSAVARHRSREVVLYRQGSMNLVVNAHPDALPGLSAPGSTPALAAIALRVRDAAYA
;
A
#
# COMPACT_ATOMS: atom_id res chain seq x y z
N MET A 1 -19.98 -36.71 20.13
CA MET A 1 -20.01 -35.33 20.67
C MET A 1 -19.38 -34.42 19.63
N THR A 2 -20.19 -33.70 18.86
CA THR A 2 -19.70 -32.64 17.96
C THR A 2 -19.54 -31.37 18.78
N VAL A 3 -18.31 -30.92 18.95
CA VAL A 3 -18.02 -29.65 19.63
C VAL A 3 -18.40 -28.54 18.66
N HIS A 4 -19.47 -27.81 18.96
CA HIS A 4 -19.85 -26.64 18.18
C HIS A 4 -19.00 -25.48 18.67
N GLU A 5 -17.97 -25.11 17.91
CA GLU A 5 -17.18 -23.92 18.21
C GLU A 5 -18.06 -22.69 17.92
N PRO A 6 -18.33 -21.81 18.90
CA PRO A 6 -19.10 -20.61 18.65
C PRO A 6 -18.23 -19.63 17.86
N ILE A 7 -18.54 -19.47 16.56
CA ILE A 7 -17.95 -18.40 15.75
C ILE A 7 -18.57 -17.09 16.26
N PRO A 8 -17.78 -16.15 16.81
CA PRO A 8 -18.32 -14.87 17.25
C PRO A 8 -18.96 -14.12 16.07
N GLU A 9 -20.10 -13.49 16.32
CA GLU A 9 -20.77 -12.62 15.35
C GLU A 9 -19.79 -11.56 14.84
N LEU A 10 -19.64 -11.46 13.52
CA LEU A 10 -18.74 -10.47 12.92
C LEU A 10 -19.26 -9.06 13.20
N SER A 11 -18.53 -8.31 14.02
CA SER A 11 -18.74 -6.89 14.23
C SER A 11 -17.64 -6.09 13.52
N ASN A 12 -18.02 -4.97 12.91
CA ASN A 12 -17.09 -4.03 12.26
C ASN A 12 -17.10 -2.69 13.02
N PRO A 13 -16.52 -2.63 14.24
CA PRO A 13 -16.61 -1.45 15.09
C PRO A 13 -15.92 -0.24 14.47
N LEU A 14 -14.78 -0.45 13.80
CA LEU A 14 -14.01 0.61 13.14
C LEU A 14 -14.65 1.07 11.81
N GLY A 15 -15.71 0.38 11.36
CA GLY A 15 -16.34 0.68 10.07
C GLY A 15 -15.36 0.55 8.89
N LEU A 16 -14.51 -0.48 8.91
CA LEU A 16 -13.60 -0.83 7.83
C LEU A 16 -14.36 -0.98 6.52
N ASP A 17 -13.88 -0.31 5.48
CA ASP A 17 -14.41 -0.36 4.10
C ASP A 17 -13.29 -0.71 3.11
N GLY A 18 -12.41 -1.64 3.50
CA GLY A 18 -11.32 -2.13 2.66
C GLY A 18 -10.07 -1.24 2.67
N ILE A 19 -9.24 -1.40 1.66
CA ILE A 19 -7.93 -0.75 1.54
C ILE A 19 -8.09 0.55 0.74
N GLU A 20 -7.44 1.61 1.21
CA GLU A 20 -7.30 2.87 0.47
C GLU A 20 -6.07 2.81 -0.45
N PHE A 21 -4.90 2.49 0.10
CA PHE A 21 -3.67 2.27 -0.67
C PHE A 21 -2.68 1.33 0.04
N ILE A 22 -1.75 0.80 -0.74
CA ILE A 22 -0.52 0.15 -0.23
C ILE A 22 0.67 1.02 -0.62
N GLU A 23 1.58 1.25 0.31
CA GLU A 23 2.84 1.94 0.07
C GLU A 23 4.00 0.95 0.02
N TYR A 24 4.77 1.02 -1.07
CA TYR A 24 6.02 0.30 -1.24
C TYR A 24 7.21 1.27 -1.18
N ALA A 25 8.24 0.89 -0.44
CA ALA A 25 9.54 1.53 -0.47
C ALA A 25 10.49 0.77 -1.42
N THR A 26 11.23 1.50 -2.26
CA THR A 26 12.21 0.90 -3.18
C THR A 26 13.32 1.87 -3.56
N CYS A 27 14.55 1.37 -3.67
CA CYS A 27 15.67 2.12 -4.23
C CYS A 27 15.72 2.12 -5.76
N GLU A 28 14.82 1.37 -6.43
CA GLU A 28 14.77 1.21 -7.89
C GLU A 28 13.38 1.57 -8.46
N PRO A 29 12.91 2.83 -8.30
CA PRO A 29 11.55 3.22 -8.65
C PRO A 29 11.23 3.07 -10.14
N GLN A 30 12.22 3.19 -11.04
CA GLN A 30 12.01 3.03 -12.48
C GLN A 30 11.75 1.57 -12.85
N ALA A 31 12.54 0.64 -12.30
CA ALA A 31 12.36 -0.79 -12.54
C ALA A 31 11.03 -1.27 -11.96
N PHE A 32 10.71 -0.85 -10.73
CA PHE A 32 9.43 -1.19 -10.11
C PHE A 32 8.24 -0.55 -10.83
N GLY A 33 8.35 0.70 -11.25
CA GLY A 33 7.33 1.38 -12.06
C GLY A 33 7.04 0.66 -13.38
N THR A 34 8.08 0.20 -14.08
CA THR A 34 7.94 -0.57 -15.32
C THR A 34 7.16 -1.86 -15.10
N LEU A 35 7.44 -2.58 -14.00
CA LEU A 35 6.68 -3.78 -13.64
C LEU A 35 5.21 -3.46 -13.35
N LEU A 36 4.93 -2.39 -12.61
CA LEU A 36 3.56 -1.96 -12.31
C LEU A 36 2.79 -1.62 -13.59
N GLU A 37 3.41 -0.93 -14.54
CA GLU A 37 2.81 -0.61 -15.83
C GLU A 37 2.48 -1.87 -16.64
N GLN A 38 3.38 -2.87 -16.64
CA GLN A 38 3.12 -4.18 -17.26
C GLN A 38 1.96 -4.93 -16.60
N MET A 39 1.74 -4.72 -15.30
CA MET A 39 0.59 -5.27 -14.56
C MET A 39 -0.71 -4.47 -14.77
N GLY A 40 -0.70 -3.42 -15.60
CA GLY A 40 -1.88 -2.61 -15.93
C GLY A 40 -2.13 -1.42 -15.00
N PHE A 41 -1.18 -1.07 -14.13
CA PHE A 41 -1.23 0.21 -13.42
C PHE A 41 -0.76 1.36 -14.32
N SER A 42 -1.14 2.57 -13.96
CA SER A 42 -0.63 3.79 -14.59
C SER A 42 -0.20 4.79 -13.52
N ALA A 43 0.92 5.48 -13.74
CA ALA A 43 1.32 6.60 -12.90
C ALA A 43 0.34 7.77 -13.10
N VAL A 44 -0.44 8.10 -12.07
CA VAL A 44 -1.51 9.12 -12.16
C VAL A 44 -1.19 10.40 -11.41
N ALA A 45 -0.27 10.37 -10.45
CA ALA A 45 0.18 11.56 -9.73
C ALA A 45 1.60 11.41 -9.20
N ARG A 46 2.26 12.55 -8.95
CA ARG A 46 3.55 12.64 -8.28
C ARG A 46 3.43 13.54 -7.06
N HIS A 47 4.12 13.18 -5.98
CA HIS A 47 4.20 14.03 -4.80
C HIS A 47 4.96 15.33 -5.12
N ARG A 48 4.52 16.44 -4.54
CA ARG A 48 5.05 17.78 -4.87
C ARG A 48 6.51 18.01 -4.49
N SER A 49 7.04 17.27 -3.51
CA SER A 49 8.34 17.56 -2.89
C SER A 49 9.16 16.34 -2.47
N ARG A 50 8.68 15.12 -2.75
CA ARG A 50 9.34 13.87 -2.38
C ARG A 50 9.35 12.96 -3.61
N GLU A 51 10.23 11.96 -3.62
CA GLU A 51 10.28 10.92 -4.66
C GLU A 51 9.15 9.90 -4.47
N VAL A 52 7.95 10.47 -4.54
CA VAL A 52 6.58 10.02 -4.39
C VAL A 52 5.81 9.73 -5.68
N VAL A 53 5.46 8.51 -6.08
CA VAL A 53 4.59 8.29 -7.25
C VAL A 53 3.35 7.49 -6.89
N LEU A 54 2.18 7.97 -7.28
CA LEU A 54 0.91 7.25 -7.17
C LEU A 54 0.62 6.52 -8.48
N TYR A 55 0.50 5.20 -8.39
CA TYR A 55 0.04 4.30 -9.43
C TYR A 55 -1.40 3.86 -9.17
N ARG A 56 -2.21 3.75 -10.23
CA ARG A 56 -3.61 3.35 -10.13
C ARG A 56 -3.99 2.33 -11.19
N GLN A 57 -4.80 1.34 -10.80
CA GLN A 57 -5.49 0.40 -11.68
C GLN A 57 -6.93 0.23 -11.18
N GLY A 58 -7.91 0.77 -11.89
CA GLY A 58 -9.29 0.82 -11.40
C GLY A 58 -9.39 1.57 -10.06
N SER A 59 -9.88 0.89 -9.02
CA SER A 59 -9.96 1.42 -7.65
C SER A 59 -8.72 1.18 -6.80
N MET A 60 -7.72 0.42 -7.29
CA MET A 60 -6.52 0.10 -6.52
C MET A 60 -5.50 1.23 -6.60
N ASN A 61 -4.97 1.63 -5.44
CA ASN A 61 -3.92 2.65 -5.32
C ASN A 61 -2.64 2.02 -4.78
N LEU A 62 -1.53 2.24 -5.49
CA LEU A 62 -0.18 1.91 -5.03
C LEU A 62 0.66 3.18 -4.94
N VAL A 63 1.25 3.41 -3.79
CA VAL A 63 2.19 4.50 -3.55
C VAL A 63 3.61 3.91 -3.64
N VAL A 64 4.42 4.42 -4.55
CA VAL A 64 5.82 4.04 -4.69
C VAL A 64 6.68 5.16 -4.12
N ASN A 65 7.33 4.87 -3.00
CA ASN A 65 8.18 5.80 -2.27
C ASN A 65 9.66 5.42 -2.46
N ALA A 66 10.38 6.27 -3.17
CA ALA A 66 11.83 6.16 -3.36
C ALA A 66 12.60 7.28 -2.65
N HIS A 67 11.94 8.01 -1.76
CA HIS A 67 12.60 9.07 -1.02
C HIS A 67 13.62 8.47 -0.03
N PRO A 68 14.85 9.02 0.13
CA PRO A 68 15.91 8.40 0.92
C PRO A 68 15.50 8.04 2.36
N ASP A 69 14.65 8.87 2.97
CA ASP A 69 14.12 8.65 4.32
C ASP A 69 13.30 7.33 4.46
N ALA A 70 12.76 6.83 3.36
CA ALA A 70 11.98 5.59 3.30
C ALA A 70 12.83 4.34 2.99
N LEU A 71 14.13 4.50 2.74
CA LEU A 71 15.05 3.43 2.32
C LEU A 71 16.02 2.86 3.39
N PRO A 72 15.94 3.16 4.72
CA PRO A 72 16.76 2.45 5.70
C PRO A 72 16.57 0.93 5.60
N GLY A 73 17.66 0.20 5.30
CA GLY A 73 17.63 -1.25 5.11
C GLY A 73 17.31 -1.72 3.67
N LEU A 74 17.02 -0.80 2.75
CA LEU A 74 16.73 -1.05 1.32
C LEU A 74 17.69 -0.33 0.38
N SER A 75 18.76 0.27 0.91
CA SER A 75 19.66 1.13 0.10
C SER A 75 20.62 0.34 -0.80
N ALA A 76 20.66 -0.99 -0.70
CA ALA A 76 21.48 -1.83 -1.56
C ALA A 76 20.83 -2.01 -2.94
N PRO A 77 21.58 -1.88 -4.05
CA PRO A 77 21.08 -2.21 -5.39
C PRO A 77 20.57 -3.66 -5.47
N GLY A 78 19.46 -3.90 -6.16
CA GLY A 78 18.83 -5.21 -6.25
C GLY A 78 18.03 -5.62 -5.02
N SER A 79 17.85 -4.71 -4.05
CA SER A 79 16.97 -4.97 -2.91
C SER A 79 15.51 -5.05 -3.35
N THR A 80 14.78 -6.02 -2.80
CA THR A 80 13.37 -6.22 -3.09
C THR A 80 12.55 -5.02 -2.58
N PRO A 81 11.61 -4.47 -3.38
CA PRO A 81 10.65 -3.50 -2.88
C PRO A 81 9.93 -4.03 -1.64
N ALA A 82 9.86 -3.23 -0.57
CA ALA A 82 9.25 -3.63 0.68
C ALA A 82 7.91 -2.90 0.88
N LEU A 83 6.93 -3.62 1.43
CA LEU A 83 5.69 -3.01 1.87
C LEU A 83 5.98 -2.17 3.12
N ALA A 84 5.83 -0.86 3.00
CA ALA A 84 6.13 0.11 4.06
C ALA A 84 4.87 0.49 4.86
N ALA A 85 3.72 0.61 4.21
CA ALA A 85 2.47 0.95 4.87
C ALA A 85 1.23 0.39 4.15
N ILE A 86 0.15 0.28 4.92
CA ILE A 86 -1.21 -0.01 4.43
C ILE A 86 -2.13 1.07 4.99
N ALA A 87 -2.89 1.72 4.12
CA ALA A 87 -3.97 2.61 4.52
C ALA A 87 -5.32 1.90 4.37
N LEU A 88 -6.15 1.99 5.41
CA LEU A 88 -7.48 1.40 5.42
C LEU A 88 -8.53 2.50 5.29
N ARG A 89 -9.59 2.22 4.54
CA ARG A 89 -10.79 3.06 4.53
C ARG A 89 -11.59 2.76 5.78
N VAL A 90 -11.95 3.81 6.51
CA VAL A 90 -12.77 3.74 7.72
C VAL A 90 -13.86 4.80 7.66
N ARG A 91 -14.99 4.54 8.32
CA ARG A 91 -16.10 5.50 8.37
C ARG A 91 -15.71 6.80 9.06
N ASP A 92 -14.96 6.72 10.15
CA ASP A 92 -14.51 7.86 10.93
C ASP A 92 -13.05 7.62 11.38
N ALA A 93 -12.12 8.37 10.79
CA ALA A 93 -10.69 8.23 11.05
C ALA A 93 -10.26 8.81 12.41
N ALA A 94 -11.05 9.69 13.03
CA ALA A 94 -10.76 10.20 14.37
C ALA A 94 -11.22 9.22 15.46
N TYR A 95 -12.22 8.38 15.14
CA TYR A 95 -12.70 7.30 15.99
C TYR A 95 -11.88 6.01 15.85
N ALA A 96 -11.46 5.69 14.63
CA ALA A 96 -10.80 4.43 14.30
C ALA A 96 -9.38 4.29 14.85
#